data_AF-A0A645CXI9-F1
#
_entry.id   AF-A0A645CXI9-F1
#
_cell.length_a   1.000
_cell.length_b   1.000
_cell.length_c   1.000
_cell.angle_alpha   90.00
_cell.angle_beta   90.00
_cell.angle_gamma   90.00
#
_symmetry.space_group_name_H-M   'P 1'
#
loop_
_entity.id
_entity.type
_entity.pdbx_description
1 polymer ?
#
loop_
_entity_poly.entity_id
_entity_poly.type
_entity_poly.pdbx_seq_one_letter_code
_entity_poly.pdbx_strand_id
1 'polypeptide(L)' 'MRENDLQNKKIAIFACCSGGTADKYFAQVKEETKVSEVMATAKFIDPLKNVGEELDRAINEFCEKLEAV' A
#
# COMPACT_ATOMS: atom_id res chain seq x y z
N MET A 1 11.07 -0.90 14.14
CA MET A 1 9.71 -1.47 14.20
C MET A 1 9.69 -2.71 15.08
N ARG A 2 9.84 -2.58 16.41
CA ARG A 2 9.91 -3.74 17.34
C ARG A 2 8.71 -3.84 18.30
N GLU A 3 7.77 -2.91 18.24
CA GLU A 3 6.71 -2.78 19.26
C GLU A 3 5.33 -3.31 18.84
N ASN A 4 5.13 -3.74 17.59
CA ASN A 4 3.89 -4.36 17.17
C ASN A 4 4.17 -5.63 16.38
N ASP A 5 3.76 -6.78 16.93
CA ASP A 5 3.83 -8.06 16.24
C ASP A 5 2.72 -8.12 15.18
N LEU A 6 3.11 -8.01 13.91
CA LEU A 6 2.20 -8.01 12.76
C LEU A 6 2.05 -9.41 12.13
N GLN A 7 2.64 -10.44 12.74
CA GLN A 7 2.84 -11.75 12.12
C GLN A 7 1.52 -12.45 11.75
N ASN A 8 0.43 -12.15 12.45
CA ASN A 8 -0.91 -12.70 12.20
C ASN A 8 -1.94 -11.64 11.79
N LYS A 9 -1.47 -10.47 11.35
CA LYS A 9 -2.34 -9.39 10.88
C LYS A 9 -2.40 -9.41 9.37
N LYS A 10 -3.62 -9.18 8.86
CA LYS A 10 -3.82 -8.75 7.48
C LYS A 10 -3.49 -7.27 7.42
N ILE A 11 -2.64 -6.87 6.48
CA ILE A 11 -2.26 -5.46 6.31
C ILE A 11 -2.52 -4.99 4.89
N ALA A 12 -2.70 -3.69 4.75
CA ALA A 12 -2.69 -3.02 3.47
C ALA A 12 -1.65 -1.90 3.51
N ILE A 13 -0.97 -1.68 2.38
CA ILE A 13 0.16 -0.76 2.32
C ILE A 13 -0.08 0.21 1.17
N PHE A 14 0.12 1.50 1.42
CA PHE A 14 0.18 2.48 0.35
C PHE A 14 1.45 3.31 0.44
N ALA A 15 1.92 3.81 -0.70
CA ALA A 15 3.10 4.67 -0.76
C ALA A 15 2.87 5.85 -1.72
N CYS A 16 3.30 7.03 -1.29
CA CYS A 16 3.37 8.22 -2.13
C CYS A 16 4.81 8.41 -2.60
N CYS A 17 5.02 8.57 -3.90
CA CYS A 17 6.37 8.67 -4.48
C CYS A 17 6.40 9.72 -5.60
N SER A 18 7.55 10.32 -5.87
CA SER A 18 7.71 11.28 -6.98
C SER A 18 8.13 10.62 -8.31
N GLY A 19 7.68 9.37 -8.55
CA GLY A 19 8.01 8.60 -9.76
C GLY A 19 8.88 7.35 -9.58
N GLY A 20 9.36 7.07 -8.36
CA GLY A 20 10.15 5.87 -8.04
C GLY A 20 9.36 4.54 -8.07
N THR A 21 10.07 3.42 -7.92
CA THR A 21 9.48 2.06 -7.83
C THR A 21 9.09 1.74 -6.39
N ALA A 22 7.79 1.72 -6.10
CA ALA A 22 7.27 1.37 -4.76
C ALA A 22 7.26 -0.15 -4.51
N ASP A 23 7.33 -0.96 -5.56
CA ASP A 23 7.30 -2.43 -5.49
C ASP A 23 8.43 -3.03 -4.63
N LYS A 24 9.64 -2.49 -4.76
CA LYS A 24 10.79 -2.92 -3.93
C LYS A 24 10.54 -2.63 -2.45
N TYR A 25 9.88 -1.52 -2.14
CA TYR A 25 9.52 -1.16 -0.78
C TYR A 25 8.43 -2.08 -0.22
N PHE A 26 7.40 -2.41 -1.01
CA PHE A 26 6.36 -3.34 -0.56
C PHE A 26 6.93 -4.74 -0.28
N ALA A 27 7.85 -5.22 -1.12
CA ALA A 27 8.55 -6.47 -0.89
C ALA A 27 9.37 -6.45 0.41
N GLN A 28 10.14 -5.39 0.63
CA GLN A 28 10.94 -5.21 1.84
C GLN A 28 10.05 -5.15 3.09
N VAL A 29 8.96 -4.38 3.07
CA VAL A 29 8.02 -4.30 4.20
C VAL A 29 7.40 -5.66 4.51
N LYS A 30 7.04 -6.45 3.49
CA LYS A 30 6.51 -7.80 3.69
C LYS A 30 7.53 -8.71 4.40
N GLU A 31 8.80 -8.63 4.02
CA GLU A 31 9.88 -9.40 4.63
C GLU A 31 10.17 -8.97 6.07
N GLU A 32 10.23 -7.67 6.33
CA GLU A 32 10.54 -7.13 7.67
C GLU A 32 9.39 -7.32 8.67
N THR A 33 8.14 -7.17 8.22
CA THR A 33 6.96 -7.24 9.09
C THR A 33 6.50 -8.67 9.36
N LYS A 34 6.96 -9.65 8.56
CA LYS A 34 6.54 -11.06 8.62
C LYS A 34 5.02 -11.25 8.62
N VAL A 35 4.30 -10.33 7.99
CA VAL A 35 2.83 -10.37 7.95
C VAL A 35 2.33 -11.62 7.25
N SER A 36 1.25 -12.19 7.78
CA SER A 36 0.57 -13.33 7.17
C SER A 36 0.07 -13.00 5.77
N GLU A 37 -0.47 -11.79 5.57
CA GLU A 37 -1.09 -11.41 4.31
C GLU A 37 -1.03 -9.90 4.06
N VAL A 38 -0.67 -9.52 2.83
CA VAL A 38 -0.82 -8.16 2.32
C VAL A 38 -2.02 -8.16 1.38
N MET A 39 -3.10 -7.53 1.81
CA MET A 39 -4.40 -7.57 1.14
C MET A 39 -4.47 -6.66 -0.07
N ALA A 40 -3.85 -5.49 0.05
CA ALA A 40 -3.84 -4.48 -0.98
C ALA A 40 -2.54 -3.68 -0.91
N THR A 41 -2.05 -3.31 -2.08
CA THR A 41 -0.97 -2.33 -2.24
C THR A 41 -1.44 -1.21 -3.17
N ALA A 42 -1.09 0.03 -2.85
CA ALA A 42 -1.34 1.18 -3.71
C ALA A 42 -0.11 2.08 -3.81
N LYS A 43 0.15 2.58 -5.02
CA LYS A 43 1.22 3.54 -5.30
C LYS A 43 0.59 4.80 -5.86
N PHE A 44 0.84 5.93 -5.20
CA PHE A 44 0.39 7.24 -5.62
C PHE A 44 1.58 8.07 -6.07
N ILE A 45 1.59 8.50 -7.34
CA ILE A 45 2.70 9.29 -7.89
C ILE A 45 2.35 10.77 -7.76
N ASP A 46 3.11 11.51 -6.95
CA ASP A 46 2.87 12.94 -6.65
C ASP A 46 1.37 13.26 -6.51
N PRO A 47 0.64 12.68 -5.54
CA PRO A 47 -0.82 12.80 -5.46
C PRO A 47 -1.31 14.24 -5.32
N LEU A 48 -0.45 15.17 -4.90
CA LEU A 48 -0.76 16.60 -4.83
C LEU A 48 -0.65 17.32 -6.20
N LYS A 49 0.10 16.77 -7.15
CA LYS A 49 0.27 17.33 -8.50
C LYS A 49 -0.58 16.60 -9.54
N ASN A 50 -0.81 15.30 -9.35
CA ASN A 50 -1.63 14.45 -10.21
C ASN A 50 -3.03 14.24 -9.61
N VAL A 51 -3.67 15.34 -9.20
CA VAL A 51 -5.07 15.33 -8.79
C VAL A 51 -5.97 15.17 -10.01
N GLY A 52 -6.90 14.21 -9.96
CA GLY A 52 -7.82 13.92 -11.06
C GLY A 52 -8.32 12.48 -11.05
N GLU A 53 -9.08 12.13 -12.09
CA GLU A 53 -9.80 10.85 -12.19
C GLU A 53 -8.91 9.62 -12.02
N GLU A 54 -7.65 9.66 -12.46
CA GLU A 54 -6.72 8.54 -12.31
C GLU A 54 -6.32 8.30 -10.85
N LEU A 55 -6.13 9.37 -10.07
CA LEU A 55 -5.83 9.27 -8.64
C LEU A 55 -7.05 8.80 -7.87
N ASP A 56 -8.22 9.40 -8.12
CA ASP A 56 -9.49 8.99 -7.51
C ASP A 56 -9.80 7.52 -7.83
N ARG A 57 -9.59 7.10 -9.07
CA ARG A 57 -9.74 5.69 -9.47
C ARG A 57 -8.78 4.78 -8.71
N ALA A 58 -7.49 5.15 -8.61
CA ALA A 58 -6.52 4.34 -7.89
C ALA A 58 -6.83 4.23 -6.38
N ILE A 59 -7.38 5.29 -5.78
CA ILE A 59 -7.85 5.28 -4.37
C ILE A 59 -9.06 4.36 -4.25
N ASN A 60 -10.06 4.50 -5.13
CA ASN A 60 -11.26 3.66 -5.10
C ASN A 60 -10.90 2.18 -5.28
N GLU A 61 -10.08 1.84 -6.27
CA GLU A 61 -9.62 0.45 -6.49
C GLU A 61 -8.86 -0.11 -5.28
N PHE A 62 -8.14 0.73 -4.53
CA PHE A 62 -7.51 0.31 -3.29
C PHE A 62 -8.54 0.08 -2.18
N CYS A 63 -9.49 1.00 -2.01
CA CYS A 63 -10.57 0.89 -1.02
C CYS A 63 -11.46 -0.34 -1.27
N GLU A 64 -11.85 -0.61 -2.51
CA GLU A 64 -12.64 -1.79 -2.87
C GLU A 64 -11.95 -3.10 -2.47
N LYS A 65 -10.62 -3.17 -2.61
CA LYS A 65 -9.81 -4.32 -2.16
C LYS A 65 -9.78 -4.48 -0.64
N LEU A 66 -10.02 -3.41 0.12
CA LEU A 66 -10.11 -3.46 1.59
C LEU A 66 -11.49 -3.90 2.06
N GLU A 67 -12.54 -3.58 1.31
CA GLU A 67 -13.92 -3.96 1.64
C GLU A 67 -14.24 -5.42 1.27
N ALA A 68 -13.49 -6.01 0.33
CA ALA A 68 -13.65 -7.40 -0.10
C ALA A 68 -13.10 -8.46 0.88
N VAL A 69 -12.83 -8.08 2.14
CA VAL A 69 -11.99 -8.79 3.13
C VAL A 69 -12.80 -9.41 4.27
#